data_AF-G7QAG5-F1
#
_entry.id   AF-G7QAG5-F1
#
_cell.length_a   1.000
_cell.length_b   1.000
_cell.length_c   1.000
_cell.angle_alpha   90.00
_cell.angle_beta   90.00
_cell.angle_gamma   90.00
#
_symmetry.space_group_name_H-M   'P 1'
#
loop_
_entity.id
_entity.type
_entity.pdbx_description
1 polymer ?
#
loop_
_entity_poly.entity_id
_entity_poly.type
_entity_poly.pdbx_seq_one_letter_code
_entity_poly.pdbx_strand_id
1 'polypeptide(L)'
;MKRHHRIATVVLVVLVLGVAALAYAQGDAEHGAEAAHGLNWKDFMFRVVNFLLVFGVIAKLAGKKIVGFFRGRTQQIENQLTDLDVRKADAARRLAEIEASISNLAEEKAKIEQEYRRQGEALRDSIIAAAEAKAEQIRGQATATAEAEARVAVEKIRAELAESVVASAKTMLQKKLSAKDQEKLVDEYLTKVVFN
;
A
#
# COMPACT_ATOMS: atom_id res chain seq x y z
N MET A 1 -0.54 28.01 -38.66
CA MET A 1 -0.16 28.68 -39.94
C MET A 1 -1.24 29.59 -40.56
N LYS A 2 -2.53 29.21 -40.61
CA LYS A 2 -3.59 30.01 -41.30
C LYS A 2 -3.88 31.42 -40.73
N ARG A 3 -3.63 31.67 -39.43
CA ARG A 3 -3.86 32.98 -38.78
C ARG A 3 -2.80 34.03 -39.16
N HIS A 4 -1.53 33.63 -39.22
CA HIS A 4 -0.44 34.50 -39.65
C HIS A 4 -0.54 34.85 -41.13
N HIS A 5 -1.00 33.90 -41.95
CA HIS A 5 -1.24 34.15 -43.37
C HIS A 5 -2.31 35.23 -43.59
N ARG A 6 -3.44 35.18 -42.86
CA ARG A 6 -4.50 36.21 -42.96
C ARG A 6 -4.03 37.60 -42.49
N ILE A 7 -3.17 37.68 -41.48
CA ILE A 7 -2.60 38.96 -41.02
C ILE A 7 -1.62 39.50 -42.06
N ALA A 8 -0.75 38.65 -42.61
CA ALA A 8 0.18 39.02 -43.67
C ALA A 8 -0.55 39.49 -44.94
N THR A 9 -1.64 38.83 -45.34
CA THR A 9 -2.45 39.27 -46.48
C THR A 9 -3.13 40.61 -46.23
N VAL A 10 -3.60 40.89 -45.01
CA VAL A 10 -4.22 42.18 -44.67
C VAL A 10 -3.19 43.30 -44.63
N VAL A 11 -2.02 43.06 -44.05
CA VAL A 11 -0.90 44.03 -44.06
C VAL A 11 -0.48 44.30 -45.51
N LEU A 12 -0.34 43.26 -46.34
CA LEU A 12 -0.02 43.39 -47.76
C LEU A 12 -1.07 44.21 -48.51
N VAL A 13 -2.38 43.97 -48.27
CA VAL A 13 -3.46 44.73 -48.91
C VAL A 13 -3.48 46.19 -48.46
N VAL A 14 -3.25 46.47 -47.18
CA VAL A 14 -3.15 47.85 -46.66
C VAL A 14 -1.92 48.57 -47.21
N LEU A 15 -0.80 47.86 -47.34
CA LEU A 15 0.45 48.40 -47.89
C LEU A 15 0.33 48.65 -49.39
N VAL A 16 -0.30 47.75 -50.14
CA VAL A 16 -0.61 47.92 -51.57
C VAL A 16 -1.61 49.06 -51.80
N LEU A 17 -2.65 49.18 -50.97
CA LEU A 17 -3.60 50.31 -51.04
C LEU A 17 -2.96 51.64 -50.63
N GLY A 18 -2.04 51.63 -49.65
CA GLY A 18 -1.27 52.80 -49.24
C GLY A 18 -0.28 53.25 -50.32
N VAL A 19 0.41 52.31 -50.97
CA VAL A 19 1.29 52.57 -52.12
C VAL A 19 0.50 53.03 -53.33
N ALA A 20 -0.69 52.46 -53.59
CA ALA A 20 -1.58 52.95 -54.65
C ALA A 20 -2.05 54.38 -54.34
N ALA A 21 -2.45 54.68 -53.10
CA ALA A 21 -2.83 56.03 -52.71
C ALA A 21 -1.67 57.05 -52.82
N LEU A 22 -0.43 56.63 -52.51
CA LEU A 22 0.79 57.43 -52.73
C LEU A 22 1.11 57.61 -54.22
N ALA A 23 0.94 56.56 -55.04
CA ALA A 23 1.13 56.62 -56.48
C ALA A 23 0.07 57.50 -57.15
N TYR A 24 -1.19 57.48 -56.69
CA TYR A 24 -2.23 58.43 -57.10
C TYR A 24 -1.95 59.86 -56.62
N ALA A 25 -1.26 60.04 -55.49
CA ALA A 25 -0.82 61.36 -55.03
C ALA A 25 0.41 61.89 -55.79
N GLN A 26 1.24 61.02 -56.38
CA GLN A 26 2.32 61.37 -57.31
C GLN A 26 1.88 61.37 -58.79
N GLY A 27 0.65 60.92 -59.09
CA GLY A 27 0.12 60.65 -60.42
C GLY A 27 -0.70 61.78 -61.05
N ASP A 28 -0.58 63.03 -60.57
CA ASP A 28 -1.10 64.22 -61.26
C ASP A 28 -0.09 64.78 -62.29
N ALA A 29 0.55 63.90 -63.09
CA ALA A 29 1.45 64.33 -64.17
C ALA A 29 1.01 63.92 -65.57
N GLU A 30 -0.01 63.06 -65.74
CA GLU A 30 -0.52 62.73 -67.06
C GLU A 30 -2.03 62.57 -67.02
N HIS A 31 -2.75 63.68 -67.20
CA HIS A 31 -3.88 63.90 -68.12
C HIS A 31 -4.57 65.24 -67.77
N GLY A 32 -4.06 66.30 -68.41
CA GLY A 32 -4.62 67.64 -68.66
C GLY A 32 -5.74 68.21 -67.78
N ALA A 33 -5.43 69.30 -67.07
CA ALA A 33 -5.93 70.65 -67.38
C ALA A 33 -5.42 71.65 -66.33
N GLU A 34 -4.79 72.73 -66.82
CA GLU A 34 -4.61 74.02 -66.15
C GLU A 34 -4.14 74.03 -64.69
N ALA A 35 -2.84 74.31 -64.52
CA ALA A 35 -2.31 74.88 -63.29
C ALA A 35 -2.89 76.28 -63.08
N ALA A 36 -4.08 76.35 -62.49
CA ALA A 36 -4.61 77.54 -61.84
C ALA A 36 -4.69 77.28 -60.34
N HIS A 37 -4.03 78.13 -59.57
CA HIS A 37 -4.10 78.18 -58.12
C HIS A 37 -5.57 78.20 -57.64
N GLY A 38 -6.04 77.06 -57.12
CA GLY A 38 -7.32 76.95 -56.46
C GLY A 38 -7.36 75.64 -55.69
N LEU A 39 -7.77 75.68 -54.41
CA LEU A 39 -8.09 74.46 -53.68
C LEU A 39 -9.20 73.73 -54.44
N ASN A 40 -8.85 72.70 -55.21
CA ASN A 40 -9.79 71.81 -55.87
C ASN A 40 -10.50 70.98 -54.78
N TRP A 41 -11.57 71.56 -54.24
CA TRP A 41 -12.42 70.95 -53.21
C TRP A 41 -12.88 69.53 -53.60
N LYS A 42 -13.03 69.26 -54.91
CA LYS A 42 -13.35 67.94 -55.45
C LYS A 42 -12.27 66.88 -55.19
N ASP A 43 -11.00 67.21 -55.39
CA ASP A 43 -9.88 66.28 -55.14
C ASP A 43 -9.70 66.04 -53.64
N PHE A 44 -9.85 67.09 -52.83
CA PHE A 44 -9.84 66.95 -51.38
C PHE A 44 -10.97 66.04 -50.89
N MET A 45 -12.19 66.20 -51.41
CA MET A 45 -13.32 65.32 -51.08
C MET A 45 -13.07 63.87 -51.52
N PHE A 46 -12.49 63.64 -52.70
CA PHE A 46 -12.18 62.29 -53.16
C PHE A 46 -11.12 61.60 -52.27
N ARG A 47 -10.10 62.35 -51.83
CA ARG A 47 -9.08 61.87 -50.88
C ARG A 47 -9.69 61.55 -49.51
N VAL A 48 -10.59 62.38 -48.99
CA VAL A 48 -11.30 62.15 -47.72
C VAL A 48 -12.18 60.91 -47.80
N VAL A 49 -12.93 60.73 -48.90
CA VAL A 49 -13.77 59.54 -49.10
C VAL A 49 -12.92 58.26 -49.18
N ASN A 50 -11.79 58.29 -49.90
CA ASN A 50 -10.88 57.14 -49.97
C ASN A 50 -10.27 56.81 -48.59
N PHE A 51 -9.82 57.83 -47.84
CA PHE A 51 -9.34 57.63 -46.47
C PHE A 51 -10.40 57.02 -45.56
N LEU A 52 -11.64 57.53 -45.61
CA LEU A 52 -12.76 56.98 -44.83
C LEU A 52 -13.10 55.53 -45.24
N LEU A 53 -12.98 55.20 -46.52
CA LEU A 53 -13.21 53.85 -47.04
C LEU A 53 -12.16 52.86 -46.51
N VAL A 54 -10.88 53.22 -46.59
CA VAL A 54 -9.77 52.41 -46.05
C VAL A 54 -9.85 52.34 -44.52
N PHE A 55 -10.11 53.46 -43.84
CA PHE A 55 -10.28 53.51 -42.40
C PHE A 55 -11.46 52.65 -41.94
N GLY A 56 -12.58 52.66 -42.66
CA GLY A 56 -13.74 51.82 -42.37
C GLY A 56 -13.43 50.32 -42.48
N VAL A 57 -12.68 49.91 -43.51
CA VAL A 57 -12.22 48.52 -43.68
C VAL A 57 -11.28 48.11 -42.54
N ILE A 58 -10.31 48.97 -42.19
CA ILE A 58 -9.37 48.72 -41.09
C ILE A 58 -10.11 48.66 -39.76
N ALA A 59 -10.98 49.62 -39.44
CA ALA A 59 -11.73 49.65 -38.18
C ALA A 59 -12.62 48.41 -38.01
N LYS A 60 -13.28 47.94 -39.07
CA LYS A 60 -14.13 46.74 -39.04
C LYS A 60 -13.33 45.45 -38.81
N LEU A 61 -12.14 45.32 -39.40
CA LEU A 61 -11.29 44.13 -39.26
C LEU A 61 -10.45 44.16 -37.97
N ALA A 62 -9.76 45.28 -37.72
CA ALA A 62 -8.87 45.47 -36.58
C ALA A 62 -9.67 45.56 -35.26
N GLY A 63 -10.80 46.27 -35.24
CA GLY A 63 -11.64 46.40 -34.03
C GLY A 63 -12.06 45.03 -33.47
N LYS A 64 -12.51 44.10 -34.33
CA LYS A 64 -12.87 42.74 -33.89
C LYS A 64 -11.67 41.94 -33.37
N LYS A 65 -10.48 42.11 -33.95
CA LYS A 65 -9.26 41.37 -33.53
C LYS A 65 -8.65 41.93 -32.26
N ILE A 66 -8.60 43.25 -32.12
CA ILE A 66 -8.05 43.95 -30.96
C ILE A 66 -8.90 43.64 -29.72
N VAL A 67 -10.23 43.78 -29.82
CA VAL A 67 -11.15 43.46 -28.71
C VAL A 67 -11.04 41.98 -28.31
N GLY A 68 -10.91 41.07 -29.28
CA GLY A 68 -10.72 39.64 -28.99
C GLY A 68 -9.40 39.33 -28.29
N PHE A 69 -8.32 40.05 -28.62
CA PHE A 69 -7.01 39.87 -27.98
C PHE A 69 -7.02 40.33 -26.51
N PHE A 70 -7.58 41.52 -26.24
CA PHE A 70 -7.69 42.03 -24.87
C PHE A 70 -8.62 41.18 -24.01
N ARG A 71 -9.80 40.77 -24.53
CA ARG A 71 -10.69 39.84 -23.81
C ARG A 71 -10.02 38.48 -23.55
N GLY A 72 -9.29 37.94 -24.53
CA GLY A 72 -8.57 36.69 -24.35
C GLY A 72 -7.47 36.77 -23.28
N ARG A 73 -6.74 37.89 -23.21
CA ARG A 73 -5.74 38.16 -22.17
C ARG A 73 -6.39 38.25 -20.79
N THR A 74 -7.48 38.98 -20.64
CA THR A 74 -8.22 39.09 -19.37
C THR A 74 -8.73 37.73 -18.92
N GLN A 75 -9.39 36.97 -19.81
CA GLN A 75 -9.89 35.63 -19.49
C GLN A 75 -8.76 34.67 -19.10
N GLN A 76 -7.61 34.75 -19.77
CA GLN A 76 -6.46 33.92 -19.43
C GLN A 76 -5.94 34.23 -18.02
N ILE A 77 -5.82 35.50 -17.66
CA ILE A 77 -5.36 35.91 -16.32
C ILE A 77 -6.38 35.49 -15.25
N GLU A 78 -7.66 35.69 -15.50
CA GLU A 78 -8.74 35.27 -14.59
C GLU A 78 -8.74 33.75 -14.37
N ASN A 79 -8.58 32.98 -15.46
CA ASN A 79 -8.48 31.53 -15.38
C ASN A 79 -7.22 31.09 -14.61
N GLN A 80 -6.08 31.74 -14.84
CA GLN A 80 -4.83 31.45 -14.12
C GLN A 80 -4.95 31.78 -12.63
N LEU A 81 -5.60 32.89 -12.28
CA LEU A 81 -5.79 33.28 -10.89
C LEU A 81 -6.75 32.30 -10.17
N THR A 82 -7.85 31.94 -10.85
CA THR A 82 -8.80 30.93 -10.35
C THR A 82 -8.12 29.57 -10.16
N ASP A 83 -7.30 29.13 -11.11
CA ASP A 83 -6.54 27.88 -10.99
C ASP A 83 -5.57 27.92 -9.80
N LEU A 84 -4.85 29.03 -9.62
CA LEU A 84 -3.95 29.21 -8.47
C LEU A 84 -4.69 29.17 -7.14
N ASP A 85 -5.86 29.80 -7.04
CA ASP A 85 -6.68 29.78 -5.83
C ASP A 85 -7.20 28.38 -5.52
N VAL A 86 -7.66 27.64 -6.53
CA VAL A 86 -8.07 26.24 -6.39
C VAL A 86 -6.90 25.38 -5.91
N ARG A 87 -5.73 25.52 -6.54
CA ARG A 87 -4.53 24.75 -6.17
C ARG A 87 -4.06 25.08 -4.76
N LYS A 88 -4.15 26.35 -4.34
CA LYS A 88 -3.83 26.78 -2.98
C LYS A 88 -4.82 26.20 -1.96
N ALA A 89 -6.11 26.22 -2.26
CA ALA A 89 -7.14 25.64 -1.40
C ALA A 89 -6.99 24.12 -1.28
N ASP A 90 -6.68 23.42 -2.38
CA ASP A 90 -6.39 21.98 -2.37
C ASP A 90 -5.13 21.65 -1.57
N ALA A 91 -4.06 22.45 -1.73
CA ALA A 91 -2.83 22.27 -0.96
C ALA A 91 -3.06 22.49 0.55
N ALA A 92 -3.83 23.52 0.92
CA ALA A 92 -4.20 23.78 2.31
C ALA A 92 -5.05 22.64 2.90
N ARG A 93 -6.03 22.12 2.14
CA ARG A 93 -6.83 20.96 2.56
C ARG A 93 -5.96 19.72 2.77
N ARG A 94 -5.07 19.40 1.83
CA ARG A 94 -4.13 18.27 1.96
C ARG A 94 -3.19 18.41 3.15
N LEU A 95 -2.70 19.63 3.41
CA LEU A 95 -1.88 19.89 4.60
C LEU A 95 -2.66 19.64 5.89
N ALA A 96 -3.88 20.15 5.98
CA ALA A 96 -4.73 19.92 7.15
C ALA A 96 -5.06 18.43 7.36
N GLU A 97 -5.33 17.68 6.28
CA GLU A 97 -5.55 16.23 6.35
C GLU A 97 -4.29 15.48 6.81
N ILE A 98 -3.11 15.84 6.31
CA ILE A 98 -1.84 15.23 6.72
C ILE A 98 -1.54 15.55 8.18
N GLU A 99 -1.74 16.80 8.61
CA GLU A 99 -1.48 17.23 9.98
C GLU A 99 -2.42 16.53 10.97
N ALA A 100 -3.70 16.38 10.61
CA ALA A 100 -4.66 15.60 11.38
C ALA A 100 -4.30 14.10 11.41
N SER A 101 -3.79 13.55 10.31
CA SER A 101 -3.30 12.17 10.26
C SER A 101 -2.09 11.98 11.17
N ILE A 102 -1.13 12.91 11.13
CA ILE A 102 0.07 12.90 11.98
C ILE A 102 -0.29 13.03 13.47
N SER A 103 -1.28 13.85 13.84
CA SER A 103 -1.71 13.93 15.24
C SER A 103 -2.34 12.62 15.72
N ASN A 104 -3.13 11.97 14.87
CA ASN A 104 -3.75 10.67 15.18
C ASN A 104 -2.72 9.52 15.23
N LEU A 105 -1.63 9.62 14.47
CA LEU A 105 -0.56 8.62 14.42
C LEU A 105 0.11 8.39 15.80
N ALA A 106 0.24 9.44 16.61
CA ALA A 106 0.80 9.33 17.96
C ALA A 106 -0.12 8.52 18.89
N GLU A 107 -1.42 8.77 18.81
CA GLU A 107 -2.45 8.05 19.58
C GLU A 107 -2.57 6.59 19.10
N GLU A 108 -2.56 6.36 17.79
CA GLU A 108 -2.59 5.03 17.20
C GLU A 108 -1.34 4.22 17.59
N LYS A 109 -0.15 4.83 17.57
CA LYS A 109 1.08 4.21 18.07
C LYS A 109 0.95 3.82 19.55
N ALA A 110 0.46 4.73 20.40
CA ALA A 110 0.29 4.44 21.82
C ALA A 110 -0.70 3.28 22.05
N LYS A 111 -1.79 3.24 21.29
CA LYS A 111 -2.77 2.16 21.31
C LYS A 111 -2.18 0.82 20.87
N ILE A 112 -1.37 0.82 19.81
CA ILE A 112 -0.66 -0.36 19.31
C ILE A 112 0.33 -0.86 20.37
N GLU A 113 1.13 0.02 20.97
CA GLU A 113 2.08 -0.35 22.02
C GLU A 113 1.37 -0.95 23.26
N GLN A 114 0.25 -0.36 23.68
CA GLN A 114 -0.55 -0.88 24.79
C GLN A 114 -1.11 -2.26 24.48
N GLU A 115 -1.65 -2.46 23.27
CA GLU A 115 -2.20 -3.74 22.86
C GLU A 115 -1.12 -4.81 22.75
N TYR A 116 0.06 -4.49 22.22
CA TYR A 116 1.20 -5.42 22.21
C TYR A 116 1.68 -5.79 23.62
N ARG A 117 1.71 -4.84 24.56
CA ARG A 117 2.03 -5.14 25.96
C ARG A 117 1.02 -6.09 26.57
N ARG A 118 -0.28 -5.82 26.40
CA ARG A 118 -1.37 -6.66 26.90
C ARG A 118 -1.31 -8.07 26.32
N GLN A 119 -1.08 -8.19 25.01
CA GLN A 119 -0.92 -9.48 24.35
C GLN A 119 0.34 -10.21 24.81
N GLY A 120 1.44 -9.49 25.00
CA GLY A 120 2.69 -10.03 25.52
C GLY A 120 2.56 -10.58 26.94
N GLU A 121 1.88 -9.85 27.82
CA GLU A 121 1.58 -10.28 29.20
C GLU A 121 0.68 -11.52 29.20
N ALA A 122 -0.42 -11.50 28.44
CA ALA A 122 -1.32 -12.65 28.33
C ALA A 122 -0.61 -13.90 27.76
N LEU A 123 0.25 -13.71 26.75
CA LEU A 123 1.03 -14.80 26.17
C LEU A 123 2.04 -15.34 27.19
N ARG A 124 2.76 -14.47 27.89
CA ARG A 124 3.70 -14.85 28.95
C ARG A 124 3.01 -15.69 30.01
N ASP A 125 1.86 -15.24 30.51
CA ASP A 125 1.13 -15.95 31.56
C ASP A 125 0.60 -17.30 31.06
N SER A 126 0.13 -17.37 29.80
CA SER A 126 -0.28 -18.63 29.18
C SER A 126 0.88 -19.63 29.04
N ILE A 127 2.09 -19.15 28.69
CA ILE A 127 3.28 -19.99 28.55
C ILE A 127 3.70 -20.52 29.93
N ILE A 128 3.69 -19.67 30.95
CA ILE A 128 4.01 -20.07 32.33
C ILE A 128 3.01 -21.12 32.81
N ALA A 129 1.71 -20.88 32.67
CA ALA A 129 0.67 -21.83 33.06
C ALA A 129 0.80 -23.17 32.32
N ALA A 130 1.07 -23.14 31.01
CA ALA A 130 1.30 -24.36 30.23
C ALA A 130 2.58 -25.09 30.64
N ALA A 131 3.64 -24.37 31.00
CA ALA A 131 4.88 -24.94 31.49
C ALA A 131 4.70 -25.61 32.87
N GLU A 132 3.97 -24.97 33.78
CA GLU A 132 3.62 -25.53 35.09
C GLU A 132 2.76 -26.79 34.95
N ALA A 133 1.73 -26.76 34.11
CA ALA A 133 0.89 -27.92 33.84
C ALA A 133 1.69 -29.10 33.25
N LYS A 134 2.61 -28.82 32.32
CA LYS A 134 3.52 -29.84 31.78
C LYS A 134 4.49 -30.37 32.84
N ALA A 135 5.03 -29.51 33.69
CA ALA A 135 5.92 -29.92 34.76
C ALA A 135 5.21 -30.86 35.74
N GLU A 136 3.96 -30.55 36.10
CA GLU A 136 3.15 -31.40 36.97
C GLU A 136 2.81 -32.73 36.30
N GLN A 137 2.46 -32.72 35.02
CA GLN A 137 2.24 -33.94 34.25
C GLN A 137 3.50 -34.83 34.21
N ILE A 138 4.67 -34.24 33.97
CA ILE A 138 5.95 -34.98 33.96
C ILE A 138 6.24 -35.57 35.34
N ARG A 139 6.02 -34.81 36.42
CA ARG A 139 6.20 -35.32 37.79
C ARG A 139 5.27 -36.48 38.09
N GLY A 140 3.98 -36.33 37.79
CA GLY A 140 2.99 -37.40 37.98
C GLY A 140 3.34 -38.66 37.19
N GLN A 141 3.77 -38.50 35.93
CA GLN A 141 4.22 -39.61 35.10
C GLN A 141 5.48 -40.27 35.67
N ALA A 142 6.47 -39.49 36.11
CA ALA A 142 7.69 -40.02 36.73
C ALA A 142 7.40 -40.79 38.01
N THR A 143 6.50 -40.30 38.87
CA THR A 143 6.07 -41.01 40.09
C THR A 143 5.37 -42.32 39.75
N ALA A 144 4.43 -42.30 38.80
CA ALA A 144 3.72 -43.51 38.36
C ALA A 144 4.67 -44.56 37.76
N THR A 145 5.63 -44.13 36.94
CA THR A 145 6.66 -45.01 36.38
C THR A 145 7.57 -45.56 37.46
N ALA A 146 8.02 -44.74 38.42
CA ALA A 146 8.86 -45.18 39.52
C ALA A 146 8.15 -46.22 40.41
N GLU A 147 6.86 -46.03 40.70
CA GLU A 147 6.05 -47.01 41.44
C GLU A 147 5.89 -48.33 40.66
N ALA A 148 5.66 -48.25 39.35
CA ALA A 148 5.55 -49.43 38.50
C ALA A 148 6.88 -50.20 38.46
N GLU A 149 8.00 -49.52 38.26
CA GLU A 149 9.33 -50.12 38.26
C GLU A 149 9.68 -50.74 39.63
N ALA A 150 9.35 -50.07 40.74
CA ALA A 150 9.54 -50.61 42.07
C ALA A 150 8.74 -51.91 42.29
N ARG A 151 7.48 -51.97 41.83
CA ARG A 151 6.68 -53.20 41.89
C ARG A 151 7.31 -54.32 41.06
N VAL A 152 7.74 -54.03 39.84
CA VAL A 152 8.43 -55.01 38.98
C VAL A 152 9.72 -55.51 39.63
N ALA A 153 10.52 -54.62 40.24
CA ALA A 153 11.74 -54.98 40.94
C ALA A 153 11.46 -55.90 42.15
N VAL A 154 10.42 -55.61 42.94
CA VAL A 154 10.02 -56.45 44.07
C VAL A 154 9.58 -57.84 43.61
N GLU A 155 8.76 -57.93 42.56
CA GLU A 155 8.33 -59.22 42.00
C GLU A 155 9.51 -60.03 41.45
N LYS A 156 10.49 -59.37 40.81
CA LYS A 156 11.72 -60.02 40.36
C LYS A 156 12.53 -60.60 41.52
N ILE A 157 12.73 -59.82 42.59
CA ILE A 157 13.44 -60.29 43.80
C ILE A 157 12.71 -61.49 44.43
N ARG A 158 11.38 -61.45 44.49
CA ARG A 158 10.57 -62.57 45.02
C ARG A 158 10.73 -63.83 44.20
N ALA A 159 10.74 -63.71 42.87
CA ALA A 159 10.95 -64.84 41.97
C ALA A 159 12.37 -65.45 42.15
N GLU A 160 13.41 -64.61 42.19
CA GLU A 160 14.79 -65.05 42.41
C GLU A 160 14.97 -65.72 43.79
N LEU A 161 14.33 -65.19 44.83
CA LEU A 161 14.36 -65.78 46.16
C LEU A 161 13.64 -67.14 46.19
N ALA A 162 12.47 -67.25 45.55
CA ALA A 162 11.74 -68.52 45.47
C ALA A 162 12.56 -69.60 44.77
N GLU A 163 13.22 -69.25 43.65
CA GLU A 163 14.12 -70.16 42.94
C GLU A 163 15.32 -70.59 43.81
N SER A 164 15.93 -69.65 44.53
CA SER A 164 17.05 -69.93 45.44
C SER A 164 16.66 -70.84 46.61
N VAL A 165 15.47 -70.62 47.19
CA VAL A 165 14.92 -71.44 48.28
C VAL A 165 14.63 -72.86 47.78
N VAL A 166 14.02 -73.01 46.60
CA VAL A 166 13.76 -74.33 45.99
C VAL A 166 15.08 -75.06 45.70
N ALA A 167 16.08 -74.37 45.14
CA ALA A 167 17.39 -74.94 44.87
C ALA A 167 18.12 -75.39 46.15
N SER A 168 18.03 -74.59 47.22
CA SER A 168 18.61 -74.92 48.53
C SER A 168 17.89 -76.11 49.18
N ALA A 169 16.55 -76.13 49.14
CA ALA A 169 15.74 -77.24 49.63
C ALA A 169 16.05 -78.54 48.87
N LYS A 170 16.15 -78.48 47.53
CA LYS A 170 16.55 -79.62 46.69
C LYS A 170 17.93 -80.17 47.08
N THR A 171 18.91 -79.28 47.27
CA THR A 171 20.27 -79.67 47.67
C THR A 171 20.29 -80.30 49.06
N MET A 172 19.51 -79.76 50.01
CA MET A 172 19.39 -80.32 51.36
C MET A 172 18.70 -81.68 51.37
N LEU A 173 17.63 -81.84 50.59
CA LEU A 173 16.88 -83.09 50.46
C LEU A 173 17.76 -84.19 49.83
N GLN A 174 18.52 -83.86 48.78
CA GLN A 174 19.51 -84.77 48.18
C GLN A 174 20.58 -85.24 49.18
N LYS A 175 21.03 -84.37 50.09
CA LYS A 175 22.03 -84.72 51.11
C LYS A 175 21.47 -85.57 52.27
N LYS A 176 20.16 -85.51 52.53
CA LYS A 176 19.51 -86.19 53.67
C LYS A 176 18.68 -87.42 53.29
N LEU A 177 18.45 -87.68 52.01
CA LEU A 177 17.66 -88.83 51.57
C LEU A 177 18.39 -90.16 51.89
N SER A 178 17.77 -91.01 52.72
CA SER A 178 18.25 -92.37 52.96
C SER A 178 17.44 -93.39 52.13
N ALA A 179 17.99 -94.59 51.90
CA ALA A 179 17.30 -95.66 51.15
C ALA A 179 15.92 -96.03 51.74
N LYS A 180 15.75 -95.85 53.06
CA LYS A 180 14.52 -96.14 53.79
C LYS A 180 13.43 -95.08 53.57
N ASP A 181 13.82 -93.81 53.36
CA ASP A 181 12.88 -92.73 53.04
C ASP A 181 12.37 -92.86 51.60
N GLN A 182 13.22 -93.35 50.70
CA GLN A 182 12.90 -93.59 49.29
C GLN A 182 11.84 -94.70 49.14
N GLU A 183 11.96 -95.78 49.92
CA GLU A 183 10.97 -96.87 49.98
C GLU A 183 9.60 -96.39 50.51
N LYS A 184 9.61 -95.57 51.56
CA LYS A 184 8.39 -94.99 52.15
C LYS A 184 7.65 -94.04 51.19
N LEU A 185 8.40 -93.24 50.41
CA LEU A 185 7.87 -92.37 49.37
C LEU A 185 7.20 -93.16 48.23
N VAL A 186 7.75 -94.31 47.85
CA VAL A 186 7.17 -95.19 46.83
C VAL A 186 5.86 -95.80 47.33
N ASP A 187 5.83 -96.27 48.57
CA ASP A 187 4.64 -96.88 49.18
C ASP A 187 3.48 -95.86 49.34
N GLU A 188 3.82 -94.61 49.70
CA GLU A 188 2.86 -93.51 49.81
C GLU A 188 2.32 -93.05 48.43
N TYR A 189 3.16 -93.07 47.38
CA TYR A 189 2.73 -92.78 46.01
C TYR A 189 1.80 -93.87 45.46
N LEU A 190 2.13 -95.14 45.70
CA LEU A 190 1.30 -96.28 45.33
C LEU A 190 -0.06 -96.23 46.05
N THR A 191 -0.06 -95.88 47.33
CA THR A 191 -1.30 -95.70 48.11
C THR A 191 -2.14 -94.53 47.56
N LYS A 192 -1.54 -93.39 47.22
CA LYS A 192 -2.27 -92.21 46.76
C LYS A 192 -2.86 -92.36 45.35
N VAL A 193 -2.23 -93.16 44.49
CA VAL A 193 -2.75 -93.45 43.13
C VAL A 193 -3.79 -94.59 43.15
N VAL A 194 -3.77 -95.45 44.16
CA VAL A 194 -4.75 -96.55 44.32
C VAL A 194 -6.03 -96.11 45.05
N PHE A 195 -6.02 -94.96 45.73
CA PHE A 195 -7.18 -94.38 46.43
C PHE A 195 -7.88 -93.21 45.68
N ASN A 196 -7.76 -93.14 44.35
CA ASN A 196 -8.61 -92.29 43.51
C ASN A 196 -9.11 -93.03 42.27
#